data_AF-A0A090QQT3-F1
#
_entry.id   AF-A0A090QQT3-F1
#
_cell.length_a   1.000
_cell.length_b   1.000
_cell.length_c   1.000
_cell.angle_alpha   90.00
_cell.angle_beta   90.00
_cell.angle_gamma   90.00
#
_symmetry.space_group_name_H-M   'P 1'
#
loop_
_entity.id
_entity.type
_entity.pdbx_description
1 polymer ?
#
loop_
_entity_poly.entity_id
_entity_poly.type
_entity_poly.pdbx_seq_one_letter_code
_entity_poly.pdbx_strand_id
1 'polypeptide(L)'
;MNTNEHKFLIGQRFVFIPHDNSLIDQFEDDEITRLGSNESRALGLLIDAEGTIVTRTRLHDYVWREQGFEVDDSSLTQAISTLRKALKDSTKSPEFIKTVPKRGYQLIAPVEAIVNTPCAQVPSTTDADVDMDASTSADSADCQNETHSAVNATHTPTRAAVHFATSRHTEHPQRVSSGLTHMVLWLCHRVSDRLYSADLG
;
A
#
# COMPACT_ATOMS: atom_id res chain seq x y z
N MET A 1 -7.58 12.91 -15.07
CA MET A 1 -7.21 11.78 -14.20
C MET A 1 -7.32 12.30 -12.77
N ASN A 2 -8.39 11.93 -12.08
CA ASN A 2 -8.64 12.42 -10.72
C ASN A 2 -7.70 11.66 -9.78
N THR A 3 -6.51 12.21 -9.54
CA THR A 3 -5.66 11.72 -8.45
C THR A 3 -6.37 12.06 -7.17
N ASN A 4 -7.08 11.09 -6.60
CA ASN A 4 -7.61 11.20 -5.26
C ASN A 4 -6.43 11.64 -4.37
N GLU A 5 -6.47 12.89 -3.90
CA GLU A 5 -5.46 13.42 -2.99
C GLU A 5 -5.67 12.75 -1.64
N HIS A 6 -5.10 11.56 -1.45
CA HIS A 6 -5.18 10.85 -0.18
C HIS A 6 -4.31 11.60 0.82
N LYS A 7 -4.93 12.44 1.65
CA LYS A 7 -4.28 13.10 2.78
C LYS A 7 -4.64 12.33 4.04
N PHE A 8 -3.69 12.17 4.94
CA PHE A 8 -3.90 11.45 6.19
C PHE A 8 -3.66 12.39 7.36
N LEU A 9 -4.65 12.52 8.23
CA LEU A 9 -4.51 13.24 9.50
C LEU A 9 -4.01 12.25 10.56
N ILE A 10 -2.88 12.58 11.19
CA ILE A 10 -2.21 11.75 12.19
C ILE A 10 -2.27 12.48 13.52
N GLY A 11 -2.86 11.84 14.53
CA GLY A 11 -2.94 12.35 15.90
C GLY A 11 -3.64 13.71 16.00
N GLN A 12 -4.59 14.01 15.10
CA GLN A 12 -5.28 15.30 14.97
C GLN A 12 -4.36 16.52 14.81
N ARG A 13 -3.07 16.32 14.49
CA ARG A 13 -2.07 17.39 14.44
C ARG A 13 -1.36 17.49 13.11
N PHE A 14 -0.97 16.36 12.54
CA PHE A 14 -0.14 16.33 11.35
C PHE A 14 -0.93 15.87 10.13
N VAL A 15 -0.90 16.62 9.03
CA VAL A 15 -1.42 16.17 7.73
C VAL A 15 -0.28 15.62 6.90
N PHE A 16 -0.34 14.33 6.59
CA PHE A 16 0.60 13.67 5.70
C PHE A 16 0.03 13.56 4.29
N ILE A 17 0.85 13.95 3.31
CA ILE A 17 0.55 13.88 1.87
C ILE A 17 1.61 12.97 1.22
N PRO A 18 1.32 11.67 0.99
CA PRO A 18 2.31 10.71 0.49
C PRO A 18 2.85 11.08 -0.90
N HIS A 19 2.01 11.64 -1.76
CA HIS A 19 2.39 12.00 -3.13
C HIS A 19 3.46 13.10 -3.17
N ASP A 20 3.38 14.08 -2.27
CA ASP A 20 4.33 15.19 -2.19
C ASP A 20 5.46 14.96 -1.18
N ASN A 21 5.42 13.83 -0.45
CA ASN A 21 6.29 13.55 0.70
C ASN A 21 6.27 14.70 1.72
N SER A 22 5.12 15.33 1.93
CA SER A 22 4.97 16.50 2.79
C SER A 22 4.17 16.17 4.04
N LEU A 23 4.63 16.72 5.17
CA LEU A 23 3.99 16.62 6.47
C LEU A 23 3.72 18.05 6.96
N ILE A 24 2.46 18.38 7.25
CA ILE A 24 2.03 19.73 7.64
C ILE A 24 1.63 19.69 9.11
N ASP A 25 2.19 20.57 9.95
CA ASP A 25 1.80 20.71 11.36
C ASP A 25 0.68 21.77 11.48
N GLN A 26 -0.56 21.32 11.72
CA GLN A 26 -1.73 22.22 11.80
C GLN A 26 -1.70 23.14 13.02
N PHE A 27 -0.80 22.91 13.98
CA PHE A 27 -0.74 23.69 15.23
C PHE A 27 0.33 24.79 15.21
N GLU A 28 1.27 24.74 14.27
CA GLU A 28 2.39 25.69 14.17
C GLU A 28 2.39 26.31 12.78
N ASP A 29 1.48 27.26 12.55
CA ASP A 29 1.36 28.06 11.32
C ASP A 29 1.31 27.25 10.00
N ASP A 30 0.77 26.03 10.04
CA ASP A 30 0.78 25.09 8.91
C ASP A 30 2.19 24.86 8.32
N GLU A 31 3.19 24.77 9.21
CA GLU A 31 4.59 24.52 8.83
C GLU A 31 4.71 23.22 8.02
N ILE A 32 5.19 23.35 6.79
CA ILE A 32 5.39 22.22 5.88
C ILE A 32 6.79 21.65 6.06
N THR A 33 6.86 20.43 6.59
CA THR A 33 8.08 19.62 6.68
C THR A 33 8.16 18.65 5.49
N ARG A 34 9.21 18.78 4.68
CA ARG A 34 9.49 17.83 3.59
C ARG A 34 10.19 16.58 4.11
N LEU A 35 9.61 15.43 3.82
CA LEU A 35 10.16 14.11 4.10
C LEU A 35 10.98 13.60 2.92
N GLY A 36 12.02 12.82 3.20
CA GLY A 36 12.69 12.03 2.18
C GLY A 36 11.79 10.89 1.68
N SER A 37 12.10 10.33 0.52
CA SER A 37 11.26 9.27 -0.08
C SER A 37 11.20 8.01 0.78
N ASN A 38 12.27 7.67 1.49
CA ASN A 38 12.30 6.49 2.35
C ASN A 38 11.46 6.70 3.61
N GLU A 39 11.56 7.89 4.20
CA GLU A 39 10.76 8.33 5.35
C GLU A 39 9.28 8.36 5.00
N SER A 40 8.92 8.95 3.86
CA SER A 40 7.53 8.98 3.36
C SER A 40 6.98 7.58 3.14
N ARG A 41 7.72 6.68 2.49
CA ARG A 41 7.32 5.27 2.33
C ARG A 41 7.16 4.55 3.66
N ALA A 42 8.10 4.75 4.59
CA ALA A 42 8.03 4.14 5.91
C ALA A 42 6.80 4.63 6.70
N LEU A 43 6.50 5.93 6.66
CA LEU A 43 5.33 6.50 7.30
C LEU A 43 4.03 6.00 6.67
N GLY A 44 3.96 5.95 5.34
CA GLY A 44 2.80 5.37 4.62
C GLY A 44 2.53 3.92 5.03
N LEU A 45 3.57 3.09 5.10
CA LEU A 45 3.41 1.70 5.56
C LEU A 45 2.95 1.59 7.02
N LEU A 46 3.43 2.49 7.89
CA LEU A 46 3.03 2.54 9.28
C LEU A 46 1.57 3.00 9.45
N ILE A 47 1.10 3.90 8.58
CA ILE A 47 -0.29 4.34 8.50
C ILE A 47 -1.21 3.20 8.03
N ASP A 48 -0.83 2.50 6.96
CA ASP A 48 -1.61 1.37 6.44
C ASP A 48 -1.77 0.25 7.49
N ALA A 49 -0.80 0.12 8.39
CA ALA A 49 -0.79 -0.84 9.48
C ALA A 49 -1.04 -0.18 10.85
N GLU A 50 -1.83 0.90 10.90
CA GLU A 50 -2.18 1.62 12.13
C GLU A 50 -2.52 0.66 13.29
N GLY A 51 -1.96 0.93 14.46
CA GLY A 51 -2.19 0.13 15.66
C GLY A 51 -1.56 -1.26 15.62
N THR A 52 -0.90 -1.66 14.53
CA THR A 52 -0.24 -2.96 14.37
C THR A 52 1.28 -2.80 14.35
N ILE A 53 2.00 -3.83 14.82
CA ILE A 53 3.47 -3.83 14.77
C ILE A 53 3.91 -4.17 13.35
N VAL A 54 4.55 -3.21 12.69
CA VAL A 54 5.27 -3.43 11.42
C VAL A 54 6.66 -3.94 11.75
N THR A 55 7.00 -5.12 11.22
CA THR A 55 8.28 -5.76 11.48
C THR A 55 9.43 -5.04 10.79
N ARG A 56 10.63 -5.14 11.35
CA ARG A 56 11.85 -4.57 10.72
C ARG A 56 12.04 -5.10 9.29
N THR A 57 11.86 -6.41 9.10
CA THR A 57 11.95 -7.05 7.78
C THR A 57 10.96 -6.45 6.79
N ARG A 58 9.68 -6.27 7.20
CA ARG A 58 8.66 -5.69 6.32
C ARG A 58 8.99 -4.24 5.93
N LEU A 59 9.52 -3.45 6.86
CA LEU A 59 9.99 -2.08 6.59
C LEU A 59 11.18 -2.09 5.62
N HIS A 60 12.17 -2.96 5.83
CA HIS A 60 13.29 -3.11 4.91
C HIS A 60 12.84 -3.49 3.50
N ASP A 61 11.94 -4.47 3.40
CA ASP A 61 11.44 -4.97 2.13
C ASP A 61 10.72 -3.86 1.36
N TYR A 62 9.72 -3.23 1.98
CA TYR A 62 8.88 -2.22 1.33
C TYR A 62 9.62 -0.93 0.98
N VAL A 63 10.45 -0.44 1.92
CA VAL A 63 11.10 0.87 1.76
C VAL A 63 12.34 0.77 0.87
N TRP A 64 13.09 -0.35 0.87
CA TRP A 64 14.34 -0.47 0.11
C TRP A 64 14.35 -1.62 -0.90
N ARG A 65 14.06 -2.87 -0.51
CA ARG A 65 14.27 -4.03 -1.40
C ARG A 65 13.34 -4.03 -2.61
N GLU A 66 12.07 -3.67 -2.40
CA GLU A 66 11.10 -3.50 -3.48
C GLU A 66 11.48 -2.35 -4.42
N GLN A 67 12.32 -1.42 -3.96
CA GLN A 67 12.88 -0.32 -4.74
C GLN A 67 14.23 -0.69 -5.40
N GLY A 68 14.71 -1.92 -5.22
CA GLY A 68 15.98 -2.41 -5.78
C GLY A 68 17.23 -2.10 -4.97
N PHE A 69 17.08 -1.67 -3.71
CA PHE A 69 18.21 -1.34 -2.82
C PHE A 69 18.34 -2.36 -1.68
N GLU A 70 19.57 -2.74 -1.34
CA GLU A 70 19.88 -3.49 -0.13
C GLU A 70 20.63 -2.57 0.84
N VAL A 71 20.08 -2.39 2.05
CA VAL A 71 20.66 -1.51 3.09
C VAL A 71 20.68 -2.22 4.43
N ASP A 72 21.55 -1.76 5.31
CA ASP A 72 21.64 -2.27 6.67
C ASP A 72 20.64 -1.59 7.63
N ASP A 73 20.57 -2.12 8.83
CA ASP A 73 19.64 -1.73 9.88
C ASP A 73 19.81 -0.27 10.37
N SER A 74 20.98 0.33 10.15
CA SER A 74 21.22 1.74 10.47
C SER A 74 20.39 2.67 9.59
N SER A 75 20.17 2.31 8.32
CA SER A 75 19.35 3.09 7.38
C SER A 75 17.89 3.14 7.82
N LEU A 76 17.34 2.01 8.29
CA LEU A 76 16.00 1.96 8.88
C LEU A 76 15.94 2.82 10.15
N THR A 77 16.92 2.67 11.02
CA THR A 77 16.97 3.44 12.29
C THR A 77 17.06 4.95 12.01
N GLN A 78 17.82 5.36 11.01
CA GLN A 78 17.93 6.76 10.58
C GLN A 78 16.61 7.28 10.02
N ALA A 79 15.94 6.54 9.13
CA ALA A 79 14.64 6.94 8.58
C ALA A 79 13.60 7.16 9.69
N ILE A 80 13.52 6.24 10.66
CA ILE A 80 12.60 6.38 11.81
C ILE A 80 13.00 7.57 12.70
N SER A 81 14.29 7.81 12.89
CA SER A 81 14.79 8.97 13.65
C SER A 81 14.40 10.29 12.97
N THR A 82 14.54 10.37 11.65
CA THR A 82 14.11 11.53 10.85
C THR A 82 12.59 11.73 10.94
N LEU A 83 11.81 10.66 10.83
CA LEU A 83 10.36 10.72 11.00
C LEU A 83 9.94 11.24 12.37
N ARG A 84 10.57 10.77 13.45
CA ARG A 84 10.28 11.28 14.80
C ARG A 84 10.56 12.77 14.94
N LYS A 85 11.65 13.26 14.35
CA LYS A 85 11.96 14.70 14.34
C LYS A 85 10.89 15.50 13.60
N ALA A 86 10.47 15.02 12.43
CA ALA A 86 9.42 15.67 11.64
C ALA A 86 8.07 15.68 12.36
N LEU A 87 7.73 14.60 13.06
CA LEU A 87 6.51 14.49 13.89
C LEU A 87 6.65 15.15 15.26
N LYS A 88 7.80 15.80 15.55
CA LYS A 88 8.12 16.39 16.85
C LYS A 88 7.90 15.39 18.03
N ASP A 89 8.14 14.10 17.76
CA ASP A 89 7.88 12.97 18.66
C ASP A 89 9.07 12.68 19.59
N SER A 90 8.77 12.35 20.84
CA SER A 90 9.79 12.05 21.86
C SER A 90 10.11 10.56 21.92
N THR A 91 11.40 10.20 21.97
CA THR A 91 11.80 8.80 22.15
C THR A 91 11.52 8.28 23.57
N LYS A 92 11.48 9.16 24.57
CA LYS A 92 11.23 8.77 25.98
C LYS A 92 9.75 8.57 26.27
N SER A 93 8.90 9.30 25.55
CA SER A 93 7.44 9.33 25.70
C SER A 93 6.82 9.37 24.31
N PRO A 94 6.83 8.25 23.56
CA PRO A 94 6.37 8.24 22.18
C PRO A 94 4.86 8.45 22.15
N GLU A 95 4.42 9.42 21.35
CA GLU A 95 3.01 9.72 21.09
C GLU A 95 2.59 9.25 19.68
N PHE A 96 3.56 9.19 18.75
CA PHE A 96 3.31 8.82 17.37
C PHE A 96 3.91 7.46 17.03
N ILE A 97 5.24 7.30 17.13
CA ILE A 97 5.93 6.09 16.70
C ILE A 97 6.55 5.36 17.89
N LYS A 98 5.96 4.24 18.26
CA LYS A 98 6.47 3.35 19.32
C LYS A 98 7.46 2.34 18.76
N THR A 99 8.65 2.28 19.35
CA THR A 99 9.60 1.18 19.08
C THR A 99 9.20 -0.04 19.92
N VAL A 100 9.09 -1.20 19.27
CA VAL A 100 8.94 -2.50 19.94
C VAL A 100 10.25 -3.28 19.80
N PRO A 101 11.05 -3.40 20.88
CA PRO A 101 12.37 -4.04 20.82
C PRO A 101 12.32 -5.43 20.17
N LYS A 102 13.28 -5.71 19.29
CA LYS A 102 13.42 -6.97 18.53
C LYS A 102 12.27 -7.32 17.58
N ARG A 103 11.21 -6.50 17.50
CA ARG A 103 10.05 -6.76 16.63
C ARG A 103 9.97 -5.74 15.49
N GLY A 104 9.97 -4.46 15.82
CA GLY A 104 9.84 -3.39 14.83
C GLY A 104 9.22 -2.13 15.40
N TYR A 105 8.32 -1.53 14.65
CA TYR A 105 7.75 -0.22 14.93
C TYR A 105 6.23 -0.26 14.81
N GLN A 106 5.56 0.59 15.57
CA GLN A 106 4.11 0.68 15.59
C GLN A 106 3.71 2.16 15.60
N LEU A 107 2.79 2.52 14.71
CA LEU A 107 2.10 3.79 14.79
C LEU A 107 0.99 3.66 15.85
N ILE A 108 1.09 4.49 16.88
CA ILE A 108 0.17 4.48 18.03
C ILE A 108 -0.78 5.68 18.02
N ALA A 109 -0.48 6.70 17.22
CA ALA A 109 -1.39 7.83 16.99
C ALA A 109 -2.56 7.39 16.09
N PRO A 110 -3.78 7.91 16.34
CA PRO A 110 -4.92 7.66 15.47
C PRO A 110 -4.69 8.24 14.07
N VAL A 111 -5.19 7.56 13.04
CA VAL A 111 -5.10 8.03 11.65
C VAL A 111 -6.48 8.15 11.01
N GLU A 112 -6.73 9.29 10.35
CA GLU A 112 -7.94 9.54 9.59
C GLU A 112 -7.60 9.87 8.12
N ALA A 113 -8.20 9.16 7.17
CA ALA A 113 -8.07 9.48 5.76
C ALA A 113 -9.01 10.64 5.40
N ILE A 114 -8.45 11.77 4.97
CA ILE A 114 -9.21 12.91 4.47
C ILE A 114 -9.54 12.61 3.00
N VAL A 115 -10.68 11.96 2.78
CA VAL A 115 -11.26 11.86 1.44
C VAL A 115 -12.02 13.14 1.16
N ASN A 116 -11.58 13.88 0.14
CA ASN A 116 -12.33 15.01 -0.39
C ASN A 116 -13.54 14.46 -1.17
N THR A 117 -14.52 13.88 -0.49
CA THR A 117 -15.78 13.51 -1.09
C THR A 117 -16.54 14.82 -1.36
N PRO A 118 -16.77 15.22 -2.62
CA PRO A 118 -17.74 16.27 -2.88
C PRO A 118 -19.08 15.79 -2.32
N CYS A 119 -19.59 16.56 -1.37
CA CYS A 119 -20.85 16.33 -0.67
C CYS A 119 -21.95 15.90 -1.65
N ALA A 120 -22.40 14.64 -1.54
CA ALA A 120 -23.70 14.19 -1.99
C ALA A 120 -24.42 13.62 -0.76
N GLN A 121 -24.70 14.49 0.21
CA GLN A 121 -25.58 14.20 1.34
C GLN A 121 -26.88 14.96 1.08
N VAL A 122 -27.88 14.29 0.51
CA VAL A 122 -29.29 14.68 0.67
C VAL A 122 -30.04 13.46 1.22
N PRO A 123 -30.39 13.44 2.51
CA PRO A 123 -31.43 12.56 2.99
C PRO A 123 -32.76 13.13 2.47
N SER A 124 -33.32 12.50 1.45
CA SER A 124 -34.68 12.80 1.00
C SER A 124 -35.53 11.56 1.17
N THR A 125 -36.13 11.50 2.36
CA THR A 125 -37.37 10.80 2.65
C THR A 125 -38.38 11.03 1.54
N THR A 126 -38.95 9.97 0.96
CA THR A 126 -40.31 9.95 0.43
C THR A 126 -40.74 8.49 0.33
N ASP A 127 -41.60 8.10 1.26
CA ASP A 127 -42.58 7.02 1.10
C ASP A 127 -43.30 7.15 -0.25
N ALA A 128 -43.33 6.08 -1.04
CA ALA A 128 -44.49 5.71 -1.86
C ALA A 128 -44.23 4.35 -2.54
N ASP A 129 -45.11 3.40 -2.24
CA ASP A 129 -45.39 2.19 -3.00
C ASP A 129 -45.47 2.45 -4.51
N VAL A 130 -44.94 1.52 -5.31
CA VAL A 130 -45.60 0.97 -6.52
C VAL A 130 -44.91 -0.33 -6.96
N ASP A 131 -45.64 -1.43 -6.83
CA ASP A 131 -45.59 -2.59 -7.72
C ASP A 131 -45.53 -2.15 -9.21
N MET A 132 -44.87 -2.93 -10.07
CA MET A 132 -45.46 -3.49 -11.31
C MET A 132 -44.38 -3.99 -12.32
N ASP A 133 -44.31 -5.31 -12.39
CA ASP A 133 -44.26 -6.20 -13.58
C ASP A 133 -43.08 -6.25 -14.57
N ALA A 134 -42.90 -7.50 -14.99
CA ALA A 134 -41.90 -8.14 -15.82
C ALA A 134 -41.96 -7.80 -17.31
N SER A 135 -40.84 -8.08 -17.99
CA SER A 135 -40.69 -8.66 -19.35
C SER A 135 -39.19 -8.61 -19.69
N THR A 136 -38.43 -9.71 -19.67
CA THR A 136 -38.30 -10.80 -20.67
C THR A 136 -38.06 -10.33 -22.11
N SER A 137 -36.80 -10.44 -22.55
CA SER A 137 -36.35 -10.82 -23.90
C SER A 137 -34.85 -11.20 -23.77
N ALA A 138 -34.43 -12.46 -23.83
CA ALA A 138 -34.26 -13.33 -25.00
C ALA A 138 -33.48 -12.65 -26.14
N ASP A 139 -32.20 -13.01 -26.36
CA ASP A 139 -31.78 -13.81 -27.53
C ASP A 139 -30.27 -14.19 -27.49
N SER A 140 -29.99 -15.48 -27.78
CA SER A 140 -28.84 -16.16 -28.42
C SER A 140 -27.38 -15.82 -28.03
N ALA A 141 -26.53 -16.74 -27.54
CA ALA A 141 -26.00 -18.00 -28.10
C ALA A 141 -25.18 -17.84 -29.40
N ASP A 142 -23.84 -17.92 -29.31
CA ASP A 142 -22.94 -18.70 -30.21
C ASP A 142 -21.48 -18.62 -29.68
N CYS A 143 -20.91 -19.68 -29.11
CA CYS A 143 -20.07 -20.73 -29.73
C CYS A 143 -18.66 -20.31 -30.18
N GLN A 144 -17.67 -20.78 -29.41
CA GLN A 144 -16.47 -21.50 -29.85
C GLN A 144 -15.71 -20.99 -31.10
N ASN A 145 -14.44 -20.62 -30.91
CA ASN A 145 -13.42 -21.24 -31.75
C ASN A 145 -12.10 -21.43 -31.03
N GLU A 146 -11.69 -22.69 -31.00
CA GLU A 146 -10.38 -23.20 -30.63
C GLU A 146 -9.41 -23.07 -31.81
N THR A 147 -8.13 -23.25 -31.48
CA THR A 147 -7.09 -23.95 -32.24
C THR A 147 -6.29 -23.31 -33.41
N HIS A 148 -4.97 -23.54 -33.27
CA HIS A 148 -3.88 -23.70 -34.24
C HIS A 148 -3.02 -22.45 -34.55
N SER A 149 -1.78 -22.36 -34.06
CA SER A 149 -0.58 -23.19 -34.32
C SER A 149 0.25 -22.66 -35.51
N ALA A 150 1.57 -22.78 -35.33
CA ALA A 150 2.62 -22.77 -36.33
C ALA A 150 3.22 -21.40 -36.72
N VAL A 151 4.43 -21.12 -36.22
CA VAL A 151 5.73 -21.25 -36.90
C VAL A 151 6.01 -20.18 -37.96
N ASN A 152 7.03 -19.35 -37.71
CA ASN A 152 8.22 -19.40 -38.58
C ASN A 152 9.42 -18.70 -37.96
N ALA A 153 10.51 -19.47 -37.93
CA ALA A 153 11.87 -19.03 -37.67
C ALA A 153 12.50 -18.50 -38.96
N THR A 154 13.37 -17.49 -38.87
CA THR A 154 14.53 -17.24 -39.75
C THR A 154 15.48 -16.33 -38.95
N HIS A 155 16.60 -16.80 -38.35
CA HIS A 155 17.95 -17.02 -38.93
C HIS A 155 18.58 -15.67 -39.43
N THR A 156 19.80 -15.20 -39.14
CA THR A 156 21.04 -15.70 -38.47
C THR A 156 22.03 -14.50 -38.29
N PRO A 157 23.36 -14.64 -37.99
CA PRO A 157 24.02 -13.85 -36.94
C PRO A 157 25.15 -12.93 -37.47
N THR A 158 25.83 -12.19 -36.60
CA THR A 158 27.24 -11.71 -36.78
C THR A 158 27.74 -11.27 -35.40
N ARG A 159 28.47 -12.13 -34.66
CA ARG A 159 29.92 -12.39 -34.64
C ARG A 159 30.77 -11.29 -33.96
N ALA A 160 31.16 -11.57 -32.70
CA ALA A 160 32.50 -11.42 -32.07
C ALA A 160 32.31 -11.57 -30.54
N ALA A 161 32.68 -12.67 -29.86
CA ALA A 161 34.04 -13.10 -29.48
C ALA A 161 34.80 -11.92 -28.82
N VAL A 162 35.25 -11.91 -27.56
CA VAL A 162 35.88 -12.89 -26.65
C VAL A 162 35.86 -12.23 -25.24
N HIS A 163 35.71 -12.93 -24.12
CA HIS A 163 36.84 -13.40 -23.32
C HIS A 163 36.38 -14.24 -22.12
N PHE A 164 37.20 -15.26 -21.85
CA PHE A 164 37.25 -16.19 -20.72
C PHE A 164 36.93 -15.63 -19.32
N ALA A 165 36.19 -16.41 -18.52
CA ALA A 165 36.66 -16.85 -17.21
C ALA A 165 35.90 -18.10 -16.73
N THR A 166 36.68 -19.09 -16.32
CA THR A 166 36.32 -20.40 -15.77
C THR A 166 35.67 -20.34 -14.39
N SER A 167 34.59 -21.11 -14.14
CA SER A 167 34.56 -22.17 -13.10
C SER A 167 33.16 -22.62 -12.65
N ARG A 168 33.02 -23.95 -12.60
CA ARG A 168 32.17 -24.82 -11.75
C ARG A 168 30.71 -25.11 -12.16
N HIS A 169 30.58 -26.25 -12.88
CA HIS A 169 29.65 -27.36 -12.63
C HIS A 169 29.37 -27.61 -11.12
N THR A 170 28.23 -28.09 -10.62
CA THR A 170 27.09 -28.80 -11.23
C THR A 170 25.89 -28.78 -10.26
N GLU A 171 24.70 -28.50 -10.82
CA GLU A 171 23.36 -29.08 -10.58
C GLU A 171 22.94 -29.60 -9.19
N HIS A 172 21.79 -29.15 -8.67
CA HIS A 172 20.48 -29.75 -8.97
C HIS A 172 19.32 -28.94 -8.34
N PRO A 173 18.22 -28.64 -9.08
CA PRO A 173 17.01 -28.04 -8.53
C PRO A 173 15.86 -29.06 -8.48
N GLN A 174 15.18 -29.21 -7.34
CA GLN A 174 13.82 -29.77 -7.31
C GLN A 174 12.92 -29.05 -6.28
N ARG A 175 11.99 -28.31 -6.87
CA ARG A 175 10.63 -27.91 -6.50
C ARG A 175 9.91 -28.84 -5.51
N VAL A 176 9.22 -28.27 -4.52
CA VAL A 176 7.81 -28.56 -4.14
C VAL A 176 7.31 -27.39 -3.29
N SER A 177 6.31 -26.65 -3.78
CA SER A 177 4.88 -26.70 -3.39
C SER A 177 4.53 -25.45 -2.58
N SER A 178 3.93 -24.44 -3.21
CA SER A 178 2.47 -24.27 -3.27
C SER A 178 1.90 -23.93 -1.90
N GLY A 179 1.56 -22.65 -1.71
CA GLY A 179 0.94 -22.16 -0.48
C GLY A 179 0.38 -20.76 -0.63
N LEU A 180 -0.82 -20.68 -1.20
CA LEU A 180 -1.86 -19.70 -0.93
C LEU A 180 -1.61 -18.24 -1.33
N THR A 181 -1.95 -17.99 -2.59
CA THR A 181 -2.99 -17.03 -3.01
C THR A 181 -4.00 -16.68 -1.89
N HIS A 182 -3.77 -15.66 -1.07
CA HIS A 182 -4.86 -15.02 -0.31
C HIS A 182 -4.56 -13.63 0.26
N MET A 183 -3.88 -12.75 -0.47
CA MET A 183 -3.65 -11.39 0.05
C MET A 183 -3.83 -10.26 -0.97
N VAL A 184 -4.70 -10.48 -1.96
CA VAL A 184 -5.25 -9.39 -2.80
C VAL A 184 -6.71 -9.08 -2.42
N LEU A 185 -7.32 -9.85 -1.52
CA LEU A 185 -8.71 -9.63 -1.04
C LEU A 185 -8.81 -8.78 0.24
N TRP A 186 -7.70 -8.49 0.93
CA TRP A 186 -7.77 -7.75 2.19
C TRP A 186 -7.91 -6.23 2.00
N LEU A 187 -7.51 -5.69 0.84
CA LEU A 187 -7.58 -4.25 0.54
C LEU A 187 -9.01 -3.77 0.15
N CYS A 188 -9.94 -4.69 -0.16
CA CYS A 188 -11.35 -4.34 -0.37
C CYS A 188 -12.24 -4.49 0.88
N HIS A 189 -11.83 -5.25 1.89
CA HIS A 189 -12.73 -5.55 3.01
C HIS A 189 -12.65 -4.53 4.16
N ARG A 190 -11.52 -3.85 4.36
CA ARG A 190 -11.34 -3.01 5.56
C ARG A 190 -11.95 -1.60 5.49
N VAL A 191 -12.46 -1.18 4.33
CA VAL A 191 -13.27 0.05 4.20
C VAL A 191 -14.77 -0.24 4.41
N SER A 192 -15.22 -1.50 4.35
CA SER A 192 -16.65 -1.85 4.49
C SER A 192 -17.11 -2.16 5.92
N ASP A 193 -16.22 -2.57 6.82
CA ASP A 193 -16.62 -3.02 8.17
C ASP A 193 -16.88 -1.91 9.20
N ARG A 194 -16.61 -0.62 8.88
CA ARG A 194 -16.88 0.50 9.79
C ARG A 194 -18.24 1.18 9.57
N LEU A 195 -19.08 0.62 8.70
CA LEU A 195 -20.43 1.12 8.38
C LEU A 195 -21.58 0.22 8.89
N TYR A 196 -21.30 -0.84 9.67
CA TYR A 196 -22.33 -1.81 10.08
C TYR A 196 -22.39 -2.08 11.59
N SER A 197 -22.14 -1.07 12.44
CA SER A 197 -22.34 -1.20 13.89
C SER A 197 -22.97 0.06 14.50
N ALA A 198 -24.09 0.49 13.93
CA ALA A 198 -24.98 1.45 14.57
C ALA A 198 -26.41 1.28 14.03
N ASP A 199 -27.05 0.14 14.30
CA ASP A 199 -28.51 0.07 14.51
C ASP A 199 -28.89 -1.33 14.99
N LEU A 200 -29.27 -1.47 16.25
CA LEU A 200 -30.20 -2.50 16.78
C LEU A 200 -30.50 -2.12 18.23
N GLY A 201 -31.51 -1.26 18.39
CA GLY A 201 -32.21 -0.98 19.63
C GLY A 201 -33.70 -1.07 19.38
#